data_AF-A0A238VYN8-F1
#
_entry.id   AF-A0A238VYN8-F1
#
_cell.length_a   1.000
_cell.length_b   1.000
_cell.length_c   1.000
_cell.angle_alpha   90.00
_cell.angle_beta   90.00
_cell.angle_gamma   90.00
#
_symmetry.space_group_name_H-M   'P 1'
#
loop_
_entity.id
_entity.type
_entity.pdbx_description
1 polymer ?
#
loop_
_entity_poly.entity_id
_entity_poly.type
_entity_poly.pdbx_seq_one_letter_code
_entity_poly.pdbx_strand_id
1 'polypeptide(L)'
;MTISNLQFETEVNKAVGVSNENNDVFDRISSYLEDSNIYVPLEAGKKYPVKKGWNRKRNLITQEEAKRHLQSGGNVGLILGKWFNGNTYVLFDIEEAGILPADLKSVIDSHTVITHRSPHGGLNRIVRIEDREAYQLLHSYDTEHTDFREGPDADLELITSGETPLPPSEIHHRDCKDTKPCNGVGSDRYILDSINPEAPSLDIEAVRLIGDLLHQEEKEEDTEPNYNEEISGNVPSPSPRFNIEKEFNENVPSVRHTFKNRMDYMKKGDWEGQELFDKLYHGNFEDVSGSNKQGRAECKLANYIGFFFGNNEKFVRLFMDLAPFESYYEKYEDHRKFLLENATSVDWVYCEGVSFFKKYDVAFGIWIKEEMTTNELIEYASVEKDSVYRILKVLEAENMIEKDGNKIINQRITEGYLERLYNVIEKYEGEI
;
A
#
# COMPACT_ATOMS: atom_id res chain seq x y z
N MET A 1 2.31 -27.41 -47.79
CA MET A 1 2.63 -25.97 -47.83
C MET A 1 4.06 -25.83 -47.39
N THR A 2 4.95 -25.46 -48.31
CA THR A 2 6.38 -25.32 -48.04
C THR A 2 6.63 -23.83 -47.82
N ILE A 3 6.82 -23.41 -46.57
CA ILE A 3 7.25 -22.04 -46.28
C ILE A 3 8.68 -21.92 -46.85
N SER A 4 8.91 -20.94 -47.72
CA SER A 4 10.22 -20.76 -48.36
C SER A 4 11.26 -20.34 -47.32
N ASN A 5 12.48 -20.87 -47.40
CA ASN A 5 13.57 -20.54 -46.46
C ASN A 5 13.85 -19.03 -46.34
N LEU A 6 13.53 -18.26 -47.39
CA LEU A 6 13.61 -16.79 -47.39
C LEU A 6 12.59 -16.12 -46.45
N GLN A 7 11.37 -16.66 -46.32
CA GLN A 7 10.40 -16.14 -45.34
C GLN A 7 10.83 -16.45 -43.91
N PHE A 8 11.40 -17.63 -43.67
CA PHE A 8 11.91 -18.02 -42.35
C PHE A 8 13.11 -17.17 -41.92
N GLU A 9 14.08 -16.92 -42.81
CA GLU A 9 15.23 -16.05 -42.51
C GLU A 9 14.82 -14.58 -42.34
N THR A 10 13.79 -14.10 -43.03
CA THR A 10 13.29 -12.71 -42.86
C THR A 10 12.56 -12.54 -41.53
N GLU A 11 11.77 -13.53 -41.09
CA GLU A 11 11.10 -13.50 -39.78
C GLU A 11 12.09 -13.67 -38.62
N VAL A 12 13.10 -14.53 -38.76
CA VAL A 12 14.15 -14.69 -37.75
C VAL A 12 15.03 -13.42 -37.66
N ASN A 13 15.41 -12.80 -38.78
CA ASN A 13 16.17 -11.55 -38.75
C ASN A 13 15.34 -10.36 -38.25
N LYS A 14 14.03 -10.32 -38.48
CA LYS A 14 13.12 -9.36 -37.83
C LYS A 14 13.04 -9.61 -36.32
N ALA A 15 12.88 -10.86 -35.89
CA ALA A 15 12.81 -11.21 -34.46
C ALA A 15 14.14 -10.92 -33.73
N VAL A 16 15.28 -11.13 -34.38
CA VAL A 16 16.62 -10.86 -33.83
C VAL A 16 16.99 -9.37 -33.88
N GLY A 17 16.56 -8.63 -34.91
CA GLY A 17 16.74 -7.17 -34.97
C GLY A 17 15.86 -6.44 -33.94
N VAL A 18 14.62 -6.86 -33.79
CA VAL A 18 13.66 -6.34 -32.80
C VAL A 18 14.09 -6.69 -31.37
N SER A 19 14.68 -7.86 -31.12
CA SER A 19 15.17 -8.22 -29.78
C SER A 19 16.37 -7.38 -29.35
N ASN A 20 17.24 -6.97 -30.28
CA ASN A 20 18.39 -6.12 -29.98
C ASN A 20 17.99 -4.67 -29.68
N GLU A 21 17.07 -4.07 -30.46
CA GLU A 21 16.56 -2.71 -30.20
C GLU A 21 15.74 -2.65 -28.91
N ASN A 22 14.93 -3.68 -28.63
CA ASN A 22 14.14 -3.76 -27.40
C ASN A 22 15.03 -3.83 -26.14
N ASN A 23 16.10 -4.62 -26.20
CA ASN A 23 17.05 -4.72 -25.09
C ASN A 23 17.78 -3.39 -24.85
N ASP A 24 18.19 -2.68 -25.91
CA ASP A 24 18.89 -1.40 -25.80
C ASP A 24 18.02 -0.31 -25.12
N VAL A 25 16.73 -0.23 -25.47
CA VAL A 25 15.81 0.72 -24.84
C VAL A 25 15.61 0.43 -23.35
N PHE A 26 15.38 -0.84 -22.98
CA PHE A 26 15.21 -1.20 -21.57
C PHE A 26 16.51 -1.06 -20.77
N ASP A 27 17.65 -1.42 -21.36
CA ASP A 27 18.97 -1.25 -20.73
C ASP A 27 19.25 0.23 -20.43
N ARG A 28 18.88 1.13 -21.35
CA ARG A 28 18.95 2.58 -21.12
C ARG A 28 18.09 3.00 -19.94
N ILE A 29 16.80 2.63 -19.90
CA ILE A 29 15.91 2.97 -18.79
C ILE A 29 16.46 2.45 -17.46
N SER A 30 16.78 1.16 -17.42
CA SER A 30 17.16 0.48 -16.18
C SER A 30 18.50 0.93 -15.62
N SER A 31 19.43 1.38 -16.45
CA SER A 31 20.71 1.95 -15.98
C SER A 31 20.58 3.26 -15.20
N TYR A 32 19.42 3.93 -15.28
CA TYR A 32 19.16 5.22 -14.62
C TYR A 32 18.12 5.15 -13.49
N LEU A 33 17.54 3.98 -13.23
CA LEU A 33 16.67 3.79 -12.08
C LEU A 33 17.50 3.17 -10.94
N GLU A 34 17.49 3.80 -9.77
CA GLU A 34 18.43 3.50 -8.69
C GLU A 34 18.14 2.17 -7.95
N ASP A 35 16.95 1.59 -8.13
CA ASP A 35 16.47 0.46 -7.33
C ASP A 35 16.45 -0.86 -8.12
N SER A 36 16.97 -1.92 -7.49
CA SER A 36 17.20 -3.20 -8.16
C SER A 36 15.93 -4.05 -8.38
N ASN A 37 14.86 -3.82 -7.61
CA ASN A 37 13.64 -4.65 -7.58
C ASN A 37 12.35 -3.82 -7.73
N ILE A 38 12.23 -3.05 -8.80
CA ILE A 38 11.07 -2.16 -9.06
C ILE A 38 10.25 -2.53 -10.30
N TYR A 39 10.65 -3.61 -11.00
CA TYR A 39 10.02 -4.02 -12.26
C TYR A 39 8.91 -5.03 -12.02
N VAL A 40 7.83 -4.95 -12.79
CA VAL A 40 6.70 -5.89 -12.75
C VAL A 40 6.63 -6.64 -14.07
N PRO A 41 6.59 -7.99 -14.10
CA PRO A 41 6.34 -8.75 -15.31
C PRO A 41 4.87 -8.63 -15.72
N LEU A 42 4.64 -8.16 -16.94
CA LEU A 42 3.33 -8.00 -17.56
C LEU A 42 3.09 -9.09 -18.62
N GLU A 43 1.83 -9.47 -18.80
CA GLU A 43 1.40 -10.40 -19.83
C GLU A 43 1.80 -9.88 -21.22
N ALA A 44 2.27 -10.76 -22.09
CA ALA A 44 2.61 -10.43 -23.47
C ALA A 44 1.42 -9.75 -24.17
N GLY A 45 1.68 -8.61 -24.81
CA GLY A 45 0.65 -7.88 -25.56
C GLY A 45 -0.39 -7.15 -24.71
N LYS A 46 -0.21 -7.09 -23.39
CA LYS A 46 -1.18 -6.49 -22.46
C LYS A 46 -0.49 -5.57 -21.46
N LYS A 47 -1.29 -4.67 -20.87
CA LYS A 47 -0.88 -3.80 -19.76
C LYS A 47 -1.04 -4.44 -18.38
N TYR A 48 -1.52 -5.68 -18.31
CA TYR A 48 -1.84 -6.35 -17.04
C TYR A 48 -0.69 -7.28 -16.59
N PRO A 49 -0.46 -7.41 -15.27
CA PRO A 49 0.57 -8.30 -14.73
C PRO A 49 0.31 -9.79 -15.07
N VAL A 50 1.39 -10.56 -15.28
CA VAL A 50 1.34 -12.02 -15.59
C VAL A 50 0.59 -12.81 -14.52
N LYS A 51 0.67 -12.37 -13.26
CA LYS A 51 -0.08 -12.92 -12.14
C LYS A 51 -1.11 -11.89 -11.68
N LYS A 52 -2.38 -12.26 -11.69
CA LYS A 52 -3.46 -11.49 -11.05
C LYS A 52 -3.53 -11.87 -9.58
N GLY A 53 -3.42 -10.90 -8.70
CA GLY A 53 -3.39 -11.10 -7.25
C GLY A 53 -2.48 -10.08 -6.57
N TRP A 54 -2.93 -9.57 -5.45
CA TRP A 54 -2.41 -8.45 -4.64
C TRP A 54 -0.97 -8.51 -4.12
N ASN A 55 -0.17 -9.52 -4.48
CA ASN A 55 1.27 -9.55 -4.17
C ASN A 55 2.10 -8.74 -5.18
N ARG A 56 1.84 -7.44 -5.25
CA ARG A 56 2.60 -6.48 -6.05
C ARG A 56 4.07 -6.34 -5.59
N LYS A 57 4.52 -7.00 -4.52
CA LYS A 57 5.90 -6.88 -3.98
C LYS A 57 6.75 -8.14 -4.21
N ARG A 58 6.17 -9.36 -4.20
CA ARG A 58 6.84 -10.61 -4.64
C ARG A 58 6.75 -10.90 -6.15
N ASN A 59 6.04 -10.05 -6.90
CA ASN A 59 6.12 -10.03 -8.36
C ASN A 59 7.13 -9.00 -8.86
N LEU A 60 7.87 -8.32 -7.97
CA LEU A 60 8.93 -7.45 -8.40
C LEU A 60 10.14 -8.29 -8.79
N ILE A 61 10.65 -8.04 -9.98
CA ILE A 61 11.74 -8.79 -10.58
C ILE A 61 12.96 -7.88 -10.71
N THR A 62 14.15 -8.48 -10.72
CA THR A 62 15.38 -7.73 -10.93
C THR A 62 15.46 -7.15 -12.35
N GLN A 63 16.38 -6.23 -12.60
CA GLN A 63 16.68 -5.76 -13.95
C GLN A 63 16.99 -6.91 -14.92
N GLU A 64 17.79 -7.89 -14.49
CA GLU A 64 18.16 -9.05 -15.31
C GLU A 64 16.98 -9.99 -15.56
N GLU A 65 16.08 -10.13 -14.59
CA GLU A 65 14.84 -10.89 -14.74
C GLU A 65 13.86 -10.20 -15.67
N ALA A 66 13.69 -8.87 -15.55
CA ALA A 66 12.90 -8.06 -16.46
C ALA A 66 13.40 -8.16 -17.91
N LYS A 67 14.72 -8.08 -18.10
CA LYS A 67 15.35 -8.28 -19.40
C LYS A 67 15.08 -9.66 -19.97
N ARG A 68 15.23 -10.73 -19.18
CA ARG A 68 14.90 -12.10 -19.59
C ARG A 68 13.42 -12.25 -19.95
N HIS A 69 12.52 -11.60 -19.21
CA HIS A 69 11.09 -11.62 -19.47
C HIS A 69 10.74 -10.94 -20.80
N LEU A 70 11.29 -9.76 -21.07
CA LEU A 70 11.17 -9.07 -22.37
C LEU A 70 11.70 -9.92 -23.53
N GLN A 71 12.86 -10.57 -23.36
CA GLN A 71 13.44 -11.47 -24.36
C GLN A 71 12.56 -12.69 -24.66
N SER A 72 11.75 -13.12 -23.70
CA SER A 72 10.78 -14.20 -23.87
C SER A 72 9.47 -13.75 -24.54
N GLY A 73 9.34 -12.46 -24.87
CA GLY A 73 8.14 -11.87 -25.48
C GLY A 73 7.12 -11.32 -24.49
N GLY A 74 7.46 -11.26 -23.19
CA GLY A 74 6.65 -10.61 -22.18
C GLY A 74 6.77 -9.08 -22.21
N ASN A 75 5.91 -8.40 -21.45
CA ASN A 75 6.00 -6.95 -21.23
C ASN A 75 6.56 -6.67 -19.83
N VAL A 76 7.07 -5.46 -19.59
CA VAL A 76 7.55 -5.03 -18.27
C VAL A 76 6.91 -3.72 -17.86
N GLY A 77 6.58 -3.58 -16.58
CA GLY A 77 6.13 -2.34 -15.98
C GLY A 77 7.04 -1.86 -14.85
N LEU A 78 6.82 -0.61 -14.45
CA LEU A 78 7.39 0.01 -13.25
C LEU A 78 6.32 0.04 -12.16
N ILE A 79 6.70 -0.29 -10.93
CA ILE A 79 5.82 -0.13 -9.77
C ILE A 79 5.74 1.34 -9.34
N LEU A 80 4.54 1.82 -9.03
CA LEU A 80 4.25 3.19 -8.61
C LEU A 80 3.78 3.22 -7.14
N GLY A 81 4.14 4.29 -6.42
CA GLY A 81 3.70 4.53 -5.03
C GLY A 81 4.32 3.63 -3.98
N LYS A 82 5.35 2.86 -4.34
CA LYS A 82 6.09 2.00 -3.41
C LYS A 82 7.45 2.57 -3.13
N TRP A 83 7.77 2.66 -1.84
CA TRP A 83 9.02 3.22 -1.35
C TRP A 83 10.15 2.19 -1.40
N PHE A 84 11.24 2.53 -2.08
CA PHE A 84 12.49 1.77 -2.13
C PHE A 84 13.66 2.73 -1.89
N ASN A 85 14.57 2.37 -0.98
CA ASN A 85 15.76 3.15 -0.67
C ASN A 85 15.51 4.66 -0.41
N GLY A 86 14.33 5.02 0.10
CA GLY A 86 13.96 6.40 0.41
C GLY A 86 13.31 7.17 -0.74
N ASN A 87 13.05 6.56 -1.90
CA ASN A 87 12.34 7.17 -3.02
C ASN A 87 11.09 6.37 -3.42
N THR A 88 10.20 6.96 -4.20
CA THR A 88 9.11 6.30 -4.93
C THR A 88 8.91 6.96 -6.30
N TYR A 89 8.28 6.25 -7.23
CA TYR A 89 7.90 6.77 -8.55
C TYR A 89 6.40 6.97 -8.65
N VAL A 90 5.99 7.99 -9.41
CA VAL A 90 4.60 8.26 -9.80
C VAL A 90 4.54 8.62 -11.28
N LEU A 91 3.35 8.53 -11.87
CA LEU A 91 3.12 8.75 -13.28
C LEU A 91 2.09 9.87 -13.49
N PHE A 92 2.44 10.83 -14.34
CA PHE A 92 1.47 11.71 -14.99
C PHE A 92 1.15 11.11 -16.36
N ASP A 93 -0.04 10.51 -16.49
CA ASP A 93 -0.52 9.92 -17.74
C ASP A 93 -1.29 10.98 -18.53
N ILE A 94 -0.75 11.39 -19.67
CA ILE A 94 -1.28 12.53 -20.43
C ILE A 94 -1.86 11.98 -21.72
N GLU A 95 -3.18 12.05 -21.88
CA GLU A 95 -3.89 11.35 -22.96
C GLU A 95 -3.50 11.82 -24.37
N GLU A 96 -3.12 13.09 -24.54
CA GLU A 96 -2.67 13.61 -25.83
C GLU A 96 -1.39 14.46 -25.71
N ALA A 97 -0.42 14.20 -26.58
CA ALA A 97 0.81 14.97 -26.65
C ALA A 97 0.54 16.47 -26.88
N GLY A 98 0.93 17.31 -25.92
CA GLY A 98 0.85 18.77 -26.02
C GLY A 98 -0.43 19.40 -25.46
N ILE A 99 -1.26 18.62 -24.78
CA ILE A 99 -2.50 19.10 -24.16
C ILE A 99 -2.29 19.93 -22.89
N LEU A 100 -1.22 19.67 -22.14
CA LEU A 100 -0.98 20.33 -20.86
C LEU A 100 -0.73 21.84 -21.05
N PRO A 101 -1.32 22.69 -20.19
CA PRO A 101 -0.94 24.11 -20.09
C PRO A 101 0.57 24.28 -19.93
N ALA A 102 1.12 25.33 -20.54
CA ALA A 102 2.57 25.54 -20.61
C ALA A 102 3.25 25.57 -19.23
N ASP A 103 2.62 26.21 -18.25
CA ASP A 103 3.15 26.33 -16.89
C ASP A 103 3.16 24.98 -16.17
N LEU A 104 2.04 24.23 -16.24
CA LEU A 104 1.94 22.88 -15.65
C LEU A 104 2.94 21.92 -16.29
N LYS A 105 3.03 21.94 -17.63
CA LYS A 105 4.01 21.18 -18.39
C LYS A 105 5.43 21.52 -17.94
N SER A 106 5.75 22.80 -17.75
CA SER A 106 7.08 23.23 -17.34
C SER A 106 7.48 22.68 -15.97
N VAL A 107 6.55 22.59 -15.02
CA VAL A 107 6.81 22.07 -13.67
C VAL A 107 6.95 20.55 -13.69
N ILE A 108 6.10 19.84 -14.43
CA ILE A 108 6.19 18.38 -14.54
C ILE A 108 7.47 17.97 -15.27
N ASP A 109 7.76 18.60 -16.42
CA ASP A 109 8.92 18.23 -17.25
C ASP A 109 10.26 18.48 -16.54
N SER A 110 10.35 19.48 -15.66
CA SER A 110 11.60 19.77 -14.92
C SER A 110 11.95 18.69 -13.88
N HIS A 111 10.98 17.90 -13.44
CA HIS A 111 11.15 16.80 -12.46
C HIS A 111 11.03 15.40 -13.11
N THR A 112 10.85 15.35 -14.42
CA THR A 112 10.63 14.08 -15.13
C THR A 112 11.93 13.34 -15.36
N VAL A 113 11.98 12.10 -14.88
CA VAL A 113 13.10 11.17 -15.09
C VAL A 113 12.92 10.42 -16.42
N ILE A 114 11.70 9.98 -16.74
CA ILE A 114 11.42 9.24 -17.99
C ILE A 114 10.20 9.83 -18.68
N THR A 115 10.36 10.11 -19.98
CA THR A 115 9.29 10.52 -20.89
C THR A 115 9.09 9.42 -21.93
N HIS A 116 7.86 8.92 -22.06
CA HIS A 116 7.53 7.91 -23.06
C HIS A 116 6.14 8.10 -23.65
N ARG A 117 5.92 7.59 -24.86
CA ARG A 117 4.62 7.64 -25.54
C ARG A 117 3.88 6.33 -25.32
N SER A 118 2.58 6.42 -25.08
CA SER A 118 1.70 5.24 -24.99
C SER A 118 1.28 4.77 -26.39
N PRO A 119 0.86 3.49 -26.55
CA PRO A 119 0.31 2.96 -27.80
C PRO A 119 -0.90 3.72 -28.35
N HIS A 120 -1.59 4.51 -27.52
CA HIS A 120 -2.77 5.28 -27.92
C HIS A 120 -2.47 6.78 -28.13
N GLY A 121 -1.20 7.18 -28.16
CA GLY A 121 -0.78 8.55 -28.46
C GLY A 121 -0.59 9.47 -27.25
N GLY A 122 -0.79 8.95 -26.04
CA GLY A 122 -0.49 9.63 -24.79
C GLY A 122 1.00 9.86 -24.60
N LEU A 123 1.35 10.83 -23.75
CA LEU A 123 2.72 11.30 -23.54
C LEU A 123 3.05 11.35 -22.05
N ASN A 124 3.49 10.21 -21.53
CA ASN A 124 3.61 9.88 -20.12
C ASN A 124 4.87 10.47 -19.48
N ARG A 125 4.79 10.89 -18.21
CA ARG A 125 5.92 11.41 -17.41
C ARG A 125 6.06 10.63 -16.12
N ILE A 126 7.21 9.99 -15.93
CA ILE A 126 7.57 9.34 -14.67
C ILE A 126 8.48 10.28 -13.90
N VAL A 127 8.08 10.63 -12.69
CA VAL A 127 8.87 11.47 -11.78
C VAL A 127 9.27 10.67 -10.54
N ARG A 128 10.38 11.07 -9.91
CA ARG A 128 10.86 10.52 -8.64
C ARG A 128 10.44 11.42 -7.49
N ILE A 129 10.05 10.85 -6.37
CA ILE A 129 9.72 11.56 -5.12
C ILE A 129 10.55 10.96 -4.00
N GLU A 130 11.28 11.79 -3.26
CA GLU A 130 12.08 11.39 -2.08
C GLU A 130 11.46 11.88 -0.75
N ASP A 131 10.56 12.86 -0.84
CA ASP A 131 9.86 13.43 0.31
C ASP A 131 8.47 12.79 0.50
N ARG A 132 8.24 12.24 1.70
CA ARG A 132 6.97 11.58 2.05
C ARG A 132 5.81 12.56 2.11
N GLU A 133 6.04 13.80 2.53
CA GLU A 133 4.99 14.82 2.61
C GLU A 133 4.56 15.22 1.19
N ALA A 134 5.53 15.42 0.29
CA ALA A 134 5.27 15.69 -1.13
C ALA A 134 4.45 14.58 -1.79
N TYR A 135 4.79 13.31 -1.54
CA TYR A 135 4.02 12.17 -2.03
C TYR A 135 2.59 12.15 -1.47
N GLN A 136 2.42 12.36 -0.15
CA GLN A 136 1.09 12.35 0.48
C GLN A 136 0.19 13.45 -0.07
N LEU A 137 0.73 14.66 -0.26
CA LEU A 137 -0.02 15.75 -0.86
C LEU A 137 -0.42 15.43 -2.30
N LEU A 138 0.50 14.95 -3.13
CA LEU A 138 0.20 14.59 -4.52
C LEU A 138 -0.81 13.44 -4.61
N HIS A 139 -0.73 12.46 -3.71
CA HIS A 139 -1.67 11.34 -3.61
C HIS A 139 -3.08 11.78 -3.18
N SER A 140 -3.20 12.94 -2.53
CA SER A 140 -4.49 13.51 -2.12
C SER A 140 -5.27 14.12 -3.30
N TYR A 141 -4.61 14.56 -4.38
CA TYR A 141 -5.29 15.21 -5.50
C TYR A 141 -6.24 14.26 -6.25
N ASP A 142 -7.17 14.83 -7.02
CA ASP A 142 -7.98 14.07 -7.97
C ASP A 142 -7.10 13.27 -8.92
N THR A 143 -7.48 12.02 -9.15
CA THR A 143 -6.75 11.14 -10.08
C THR A 143 -6.97 11.57 -11.53
N GLU A 144 -8.15 12.06 -11.89
CA GLU A 144 -8.54 12.37 -13.28
C GLU A 144 -8.83 13.85 -13.43
N HIS A 145 -8.25 14.50 -14.44
CA HIS A 145 -8.49 15.91 -14.77
C HIS A 145 -8.97 16.04 -16.21
N THR A 146 -10.17 16.59 -16.42
CA THR A 146 -10.84 16.71 -17.74
C THR A 146 -10.85 18.14 -18.30
N ASP A 147 -10.21 19.09 -17.62
CA ASP A 147 -10.51 20.51 -17.81
C ASP A 147 -9.67 21.19 -18.90
N PHE A 148 -8.81 20.45 -19.62
CA PHE A 148 -7.94 21.03 -20.66
C PHE A 148 -8.61 21.01 -22.04
N ARG A 149 -9.58 20.12 -22.26
CA ARG A 149 -10.42 20.03 -23.48
C ARG A 149 -11.90 19.89 -23.12
N GLU A 150 -12.77 20.23 -24.07
CA GLU A 150 -14.18 19.87 -23.98
C GLU A 150 -14.34 18.37 -24.29
N GLY A 151 -14.56 17.54 -23.27
CA GLY A 151 -14.75 16.11 -23.45
C GLY A 151 -15.04 15.35 -22.16
N PRO A 152 -15.54 14.11 -22.24
CA PRO A 152 -15.82 13.27 -21.08
C PRO A 152 -14.63 12.44 -20.61
N ASP A 153 -13.48 12.52 -21.29
CA ASP A 153 -12.28 11.73 -21.01
C ASP A 153 -11.27 12.57 -20.23
N ALA A 154 -10.56 11.95 -19.30
CA ALA A 154 -9.46 12.61 -18.60
C ALA A 154 -8.42 13.09 -19.62
N ASP A 155 -7.90 14.29 -19.44
CA ASP A 155 -6.79 14.83 -20.24
C ASP A 155 -5.43 14.54 -19.57
N LEU A 156 -5.47 14.41 -18.25
CA LEU A 156 -4.36 14.02 -17.38
C LEU A 156 -4.87 13.09 -16.29
N GLU A 157 -4.15 11.99 -16.05
CA GLU A 157 -4.32 11.14 -14.87
C GLU A 157 -3.07 11.18 -13.97
N LEU A 158 -3.29 11.38 -12.67
CA LEU A 158 -2.27 11.35 -11.61
C LEU A 158 -2.20 9.95 -10.99
N ILE A 159 -1.35 9.09 -11.54
CA ILE A 159 -1.24 7.70 -11.10
C ILE A 159 -0.13 7.58 -10.05
N THR A 160 -0.54 7.66 -8.79
CA THR A 160 0.35 7.61 -7.63
C THR A 160 0.54 6.22 -7.03
N SER A 161 -0.25 5.21 -7.46
CA SER A 161 -0.10 3.82 -7.01
C SER A 161 -0.40 2.83 -8.13
N GLY A 162 0.22 1.64 -8.07
CA GLY A 162 -0.03 0.56 -9.04
C GLY A 162 1.17 0.26 -9.92
N GLU A 163 0.95 0.04 -11.20
CA GLU A 163 2.01 -0.25 -12.17
C GLU A 163 1.76 0.46 -13.49
N THR A 164 2.83 0.84 -14.18
CA THR A 164 2.75 1.39 -15.53
C THR A 164 3.68 0.63 -16.48
N PRO A 165 3.26 0.27 -17.70
CA PRO A 165 4.13 -0.36 -18.68
C PRO A 165 5.29 0.56 -19.09
N LEU A 166 6.51 0.00 -19.16
CA LEU A 166 7.69 0.71 -19.66
C LEU A 166 7.98 0.33 -21.11
N PRO A 167 8.60 1.23 -21.91
CA PRO A 167 9.22 0.85 -23.17
C PRO A 167 10.23 -0.29 -22.98
N PRO A 168 10.29 -1.27 -23.90
CA PRO A 168 9.63 -1.33 -25.21
C PRO A 168 8.34 -2.18 -25.22
N SER A 169 7.60 -2.26 -24.10
CA SER A 169 6.40 -3.10 -23.99
C SER A 169 5.40 -2.85 -25.13
N GLU A 170 4.68 -3.88 -25.55
CA GLU A 170 3.77 -3.87 -26.70
C GLU A 170 2.34 -4.20 -26.29
N ILE A 171 1.35 -3.51 -26.88
CA ILE A 171 -0.07 -3.81 -26.69
C ILE A 171 -0.63 -4.38 -27.98
N HIS A 172 -1.28 -5.54 -27.88
CA HIS A 172 -2.08 -6.11 -28.95
C HIS A 172 -3.49 -5.52 -28.89
N HIS A 173 -3.84 -4.70 -29.88
CA HIS A 173 -5.10 -3.96 -29.91
C HIS A 173 -6.33 -4.86 -29.95
N ARG A 174 -6.19 -6.09 -30.48
CA ARG A 174 -7.25 -7.10 -30.48
C ARG A 174 -7.77 -7.44 -29.08
N ASP A 175 -6.89 -7.42 -28.08
CA ASP A 175 -7.19 -7.77 -26.69
C ASP A 175 -7.26 -6.53 -25.78
N CYS A 176 -7.16 -5.34 -26.38
CA CYS A 176 -7.25 -4.07 -25.69
C CYS A 176 -8.70 -3.82 -25.26
N LYS A 177 -8.89 -3.54 -23.96
CA LYS A 177 -10.21 -3.23 -23.39
C LYS A 177 -10.48 -1.74 -23.32
N ASP A 178 -9.50 -0.91 -23.70
CA ASP A 178 -9.61 0.53 -23.64
C ASP A 178 -10.59 1.01 -24.71
N THR A 179 -11.48 1.90 -24.33
CA THR A 179 -12.62 2.29 -25.16
C THR A 179 -12.27 3.38 -26.18
N LYS A 180 -11.05 3.95 -26.20
CA LYS A 180 -10.72 5.13 -27.01
C LYS A 180 -9.21 5.25 -27.35
N PRO A 181 -8.85 5.76 -28.55
CA PRO A 181 -9.25 5.26 -29.86
C PRO A 181 -8.48 3.98 -30.21
N CYS A 182 -8.94 2.83 -29.72
CA CYS A 182 -8.42 1.53 -30.13
C CYS A 182 -9.31 0.92 -31.21
N ASN A 183 -8.80 0.76 -32.43
CA ASN A 183 -9.57 0.16 -33.55
C ASN A 183 -9.60 -1.38 -33.50
N GLY A 184 -8.95 -2.00 -32.50
CA GLY A 184 -8.89 -3.44 -32.32
C GLY A 184 -7.94 -4.19 -33.27
N VAL A 185 -7.12 -3.47 -34.06
CA VAL A 185 -6.30 -4.05 -35.13
C VAL A 185 -4.83 -3.73 -34.93
N GLY A 186 -3.99 -4.76 -35.04
CA GLY A 186 -2.54 -4.63 -34.99
C GLY A 186 -1.98 -4.60 -33.57
N SER A 187 -0.76 -4.07 -33.45
CA SER A 187 -0.09 -3.87 -32.19
C SER A 187 0.80 -2.64 -32.26
N ASP A 188 0.89 -1.94 -31.14
CA ASP A 188 1.70 -0.74 -30.97
C ASP A 188 2.48 -0.81 -29.66
N ARG A 189 3.56 -0.03 -29.56
CA ARG A 189 4.51 -0.10 -28.45
C ARG A 189 4.54 1.18 -27.64
N TYR A 190 4.94 1.04 -26.39
CA TYR A 190 5.43 2.16 -25.62
C TYR A 190 6.78 2.58 -26.18
N ILE A 191 6.92 3.86 -26.55
CA ILE A 191 8.13 4.40 -27.19
C ILE A 191 8.83 5.34 -26.23
N LEU A 192 10.10 5.05 -25.91
CA LEU A 192 10.92 5.96 -25.12
C LEU A 192 11.19 7.25 -25.91
N ASP A 193 10.88 8.40 -25.31
CA ASP A 193 11.10 9.72 -25.91
C ASP A 193 12.35 10.38 -25.30
N SER A 194 12.48 10.40 -23.97
CA SER A 194 13.70 10.87 -23.30
C SER A 194 13.90 10.29 -21.89
N ILE A 195 15.14 10.35 -21.39
CA ILE A 195 15.53 10.06 -20.01
C ILE A 195 16.36 11.23 -19.49
N ASN A 196 16.06 11.71 -18.30
CA ASN A 196 16.81 12.75 -17.60
C ASN A 196 17.16 12.28 -16.18
N PRO A 197 18.31 11.61 -16.00
CA PRO A 197 18.69 11.07 -14.68
C PRO A 197 19.04 12.17 -13.66
N GLU A 198 19.37 13.37 -14.13
CA GLU A 198 19.71 14.53 -13.29
C GLU A 198 18.47 15.35 -12.91
N ALA A 199 17.26 14.89 -13.27
CA ALA A 199 16.03 15.55 -12.87
C ALA A 199 15.94 15.56 -11.33
N PRO A 200 15.72 16.72 -10.69
CA PRO A 200 15.48 16.77 -9.26
C PRO A 200 14.23 15.96 -8.90
N SER A 201 14.21 15.38 -7.71
CA SER A 201 13.00 14.78 -7.15
C SER A 201 11.89 15.83 -7.04
N LEU A 202 10.66 15.45 -7.32
CA LEU A 202 9.50 16.31 -7.12
C LEU A 202 9.32 16.59 -5.62
N ASP A 203 9.56 17.84 -5.22
CA ASP A 203 9.47 18.30 -3.84
C ASP A 203 8.08 18.85 -3.50
N ILE A 204 7.87 19.17 -2.22
CA ILE A 204 6.57 19.64 -1.73
C ILE A 204 6.12 20.97 -2.38
N GLU A 205 7.05 21.86 -2.73
CA GLU A 205 6.73 23.14 -3.36
C GLU A 205 6.31 22.96 -4.82
N ALA A 206 6.97 22.07 -5.55
CA ALA A 206 6.58 21.69 -6.90
C ALA A 206 5.20 20.99 -6.91
N VAL A 207 4.92 20.12 -5.92
CA VAL A 207 3.60 19.49 -5.77
C VAL A 207 2.51 20.53 -5.50
N ARG A 208 2.74 21.49 -4.59
CA ARG A 208 1.78 22.59 -4.34
C ARG A 208 1.50 23.40 -5.58
N LEU A 209 2.55 23.75 -6.34
CA LEU A 209 2.40 24.48 -7.60
C LEU A 209 1.61 23.68 -8.65
N ILE A 210 1.84 22.36 -8.74
CA ILE A 210 1.03 21.48 -9.58
C ILE A 210 -0.44 21.51 -9.14
N GLY A 211 -0.70 21.42 -7.84
CA GLY A 211 -2.05 21.51 -7.29
C GLY A 211 -2.75 22.83 -7.65
N ASP A 212 -2.07 23.96 -7.43
CA ASP A 212 -2.58 25.29 -7.78
C ASP A 212 -2.95 25.42 -9.27
N LEU A 213 -2.09 24.89 -10.15
CA LEU A 213 -2.27 24.91 -11.60
C LEU A 213 -3.37 23.96 -12.09
N LEU A 214 -3.63 22.89 -11.34
CA LEU A 214 -4.73 21.94 -11.56
C LEU A 214 -6.02 22.37 -10.86
N HIS A 215 -6.02 23.52 -10.17
CA HIS A 215 -7.11 23.97 -9.31
C HIS A 215 -7.53 22.90 -8.29
N GLN A 216 -6.54 22.15 -7.80
CA GLN A 216 -6.69 21.14 -6.78
C GLN A 216 -6.49 21.81 -5.43
N GLU A 217 -7.52 21.74 -4.60
CA GLU A 217 -7.32 21.91 -3.18
C GLU A 217 -6.70 20.60 -2.67
N GLU A 218 -5.81 20.68 -1.68
CA GLU A 218 -5.46 19.48 -0.90
C GLU A 218 -6.79 18.86 -0.51
N LYS A 219 -7.06 17.64 -0.99
CA LYS A 219 -8.09 16.87 -0.34
C LYS A 219 -7.52 16.70 1.05
N GLU A 220 -8.05 17.46 2.01
CA GLU A 220 -8.18 16.91 3.33
C GLU A 220 -8.67 15.48 3.08
N GLU A 221 -7.95 14.45 3.53
CA GLU A 221 -8.51 13.11 3.52
C GLU A 221 -9.86 13.25 4.22
N ASP A 222 -10.90 13.42 3.41
CA ASP A 222 -12.28 13.61 3.78
C ASP A 222 -12.74 12.21 4.15
N THR A 223 -12.24 11.79 5.30
CA THR A 223 -13.07 11.18 6.31
C THR A 223 -13.74 12.29 7.12
N GLU A 224 -14.17 13.40 6.51
CA GLU A 224 -15.42 14.01 6.97
C GLU A 224 -16.57 13.18 6.38
N PRO A 225 -17.36 12.49 7.22
CA PRO A 225 -18.57 11.86 6.75
C PRO A 225 -19.54 12.96 6.32
N ASN A 226 -20.23 12.72 5.21
CA ASN A 226 -21.46 13.41 4.88
C ASN A 226 -22.39 13.38 6.11
N TYR A 227 -22.45 14.50 6.84
CA TYR A 227 -23.22 14.70 8.07
C TYR A 227 -24.73 14.83 7.78
N ASN A 228 -25.27 13.89 7.01
CA ASN A 228 -26.70 13.75 6.76
C ASN A 228 -27.06 12.27 6.59
N GLU A 229 -26.77 11.46 7.62
CA GLU A 229 -27.61 10.31 7.91
C GLU A 229 -27.99 10.34 9.38
N GLU A 230 -29.30 10.30 9.64
CA GLU A 230 -29.87 9.96 10.94
C GLU A 230 -29.34 8.58 11.35
N ILE A 231 -28.25 8.52 12.11
CA ILE A 231 -27.74 7.26 12.65
C ILE A 231 -28.04 7.23 14.15
N SER A 232 -29.27 6.83 14.48
CA SER A 232 -29.58 6.28 15.81
C SER A 232 -28.92 4.89 15.94
N GLY A 233 -27.61 4.88 16.18
CA GLY A 233 -26.87 3.70 16.62
C GLY A 233 -26.59 3.80 18.12
N ASN A 234 -26.66 2.68 18.85
CA ASN A 234 -26.25 2.61 20.26
C ASN A 234 -24.75 2.90 20.37
N VAL A 235 -24.34 4.16 20.57
CA VAL A 235 -22.95 4.49 20.89
C VAL A 235 -22.66 4.04 22.33
N PRO A 236 -21.63 3.22 22.58
CA PRO A 236 -21.32 2.77 23.93
C PRO A 236 -20.97 3.96 24.85
N SER A 237 -21.40 3.89 26.11
CA SER A 237 -21.06 4.90 27.14
C SER A 237 -19.53 5.03 27.33
N PRO A 238 -19.00 6.23 27.61
CA PRO A 238 -17.55 6.42 27.76
C PRO A 238 -16.93 5.56 28.87
N SER A 239 -17.63 5.34 29.99
CA SER A 239 -17.08 4.66 31.17
C SER A 239 -17.60 3.22 31.31
N PRO A 240 -16.91 2.20 30.77
CA PRO A 240 -17.35 0.81 30.87
C PRO A 240 -17.22 0.30 32.32
N ARG A 241 -18.21 -0.45 32.80
CA ARG A 241 -18.15 -1.14 34.10
C ARG A 241 -17.88 -2.63 33.89
N PHE A 242 -16.68 -3.07 34.23
CA PHE A 242 -16.28 -4.47 34.12
C PHE A 242 -15.17 -4.83 35.12
N ASN A 243 -14.94 -6.13 35.32
CA ASN A 243 -13.82 -6.60 36.13
C ASN A 243 -12.55 -6.61 35.26
N ILE A 244 -11.68 -5.61 35.47
CA ILE A 244 -10.44 -5.38 34.73
C ILE A 244 -9.58 -6.64 34.64
N GLU A 245 -9.28 -7.28 35.78
CA GLU A 245 -8.40 -8.46 35.81
C GLU A 245 -9.03 -9.66 35.10
N LYS A 246 -10.34 -9.86 35.29
CA LYS A 246 -11.06 -10.95 34.62
C LYS A 246 -11.06 -10.75 33.10
N GLU A 247 -11.43 -9.56 32.65
CA GLU A 247 -11.49 -9.21 31.23
C GLU A 247 -10.12 -9.33 30.56
N PHE A 248 -9.06 -8.87 31.23
CA PHE A 248 -7.70 -8.99 30.73
C PHE A 248 -7.31 -10.46 30.52
N ASN A 249 -7.54 -11.30 31.54
CA ASN A 249 -7.13 -12.71 31.50
C ASN A 249 -7.94 -13.54 30.49
N GLU A 250 -9.20 -13.18 30.25
CA GLU A 250 -10.09 -13.92 29.34
C GLU A 250 -9.95 -13.46 27.89
N ASN A 251 -9.80 -12.15 27.65
CA ASN A 251 -10.00 -11.55 26.32
C ASN A 251 -8.78 -10.81 25.77
N VAL A 252 -7.67 -10.68 26.52
CA VAL A 252 -6.44 -10.05 26.01
C VAL A 252 -5.34 -11.12 25.84
N PRO A 253 -4.76 -11.27 24.64
CA PRO A 253 -3.63 -12.17 24.44
C PRO A 253 -2.43 -11.81 25.34
N SER A 254 -2.13 -12.71 26.27
CA SER A 254 -1.03 -12.58 27.23
C SER A 254 -0.45 -13.95 27.57
N VAL A 255 0.85 -14.00 27.81
CA VAL A 255 1.63 -15.18 28.21
C VAL A 255 2.11 -15.05 29.64
N ARG A 256 2.63 -13.88 30.02
CA ARG A 256 3.26 -13.56 31.32
C ARG A 256 2.79 -12.25 31.91
N HIS A 257 2.23 -11.34 31.12
CA HIS A 257 1.78 -10.05 31.62
C HIS A 257 0.50 -10.22 32.45
N THR A 258 0.48 -9.58 33.61
CA THR A 258 -0.77 -9.18 34.28
C THR A 258 -1.27 -7.88 33.64
N PHE A 259 -2.51 -7.47 33.94
CA PHE A 259 -3.03 -6.17 33.50
C PHE A 259 -2.06 -5.04 33.90
N LYS A 260 -1.60 -5.04 35.16
CA LYS A 260 -0.66 -4.03 35.67
C LYS A 260 0.66 -4.03 34.88
N ASN A 261 1.25 -5.19 34.63
CA ASN A 261 2.51 -5.28 33.88
C ASN A 261 2.35 -4.75 32.45
N ARG A 262 1.21 -5.07 31.81
CA ARG A 262 0.91 -4.59 30.45
C ARG A 262 0.72 -3.08 30.42
N MET A 263 -0.02 -2.54 31.39
CA MET A 263 -0.21 -1.10 31.54
C MET A 263 1.12 -0.37 31.79
N ASP A 264 1.95 -0.89 32.69
CA ASP A 264 3.26 -0.32 32.99
C ASP A 264 4.17 -0.37 31.76
N TYR A 265 4.14 -1.46 30.98
CA TYR A 265 4.90 -1.58 29.73
C TYR A 265 4.39 -0.63 28.63
N MET A 266 3.08 -0.44 28.48
CA MET A 266 2.52 0.55 27.54
C MET A 266 2.94 1.98 27.91
N LYS A 267 2.94 2.31 29.21
CA LYS A 267 3.17 3.69 29.68
C LYS A 267 4.63 4.05 29.93
N LYS A 268 5.50 3.06 30.14
CA LYS A 268 6.89 3.26 30.59
C LYS A 268 7.84 2.25 29.97
N GLY A 269 7.41 1.57 28.92
CA GLY A 269 8.25 0.63 28.21
C GLY A 269 9.28 1.37 27.36
N ASP A 270 10.09 0.58 26.66
CA ASP A 270 11.04 1.08 25.68
C ASP A 270 10.64 0.50 24.31
N TRP A 271 9.55 1.04 23.76
CA TRP A 271 8.97 0.58 22.50
C TRP A 271 8.85 1.73 21.49
N GLU A 272 8.87 1.39 20.21
CA GLU A 272 8.83 2.36 19.10
C GLU A 272 7.50 3.11 19.08
N GLY A 273 7.52 4.39 19.48
CA GLY A 273 6.33 5.22 19.63
C GLY A 273 6.01 5.63 21.07
N GLN A 274 6.77 5.17 22.07
CA GLN A 274 6.61 5.54 23.47
C GLN A 274 6.64 7.07 23.70
N GLU A 275 7.58 7.80 23.08
CA GLU A 275 7.66 9.26 23.23
C GLU A 275 6.40 9.96 22.73
N LEU A 276 5.89 9.55 21.56
CA LEU A 276 4.66 10.11 21.00
C LEU A 276 3.46 9.72 21.88
N PHE A 277 3.36 8.47 22.30
CA PHE A 277 2.31 8.02 23.22
C PHE A 277 2.31 8.86 24.50
N ASP A 278 3.47 9.11 25.11
CA ASP A 278 3.57 9.93 26.31
C ASP A 278 3.11 11.37 26.06
N LYS A 279 3.51 11.99 24.95
CA LYS A 279 3.03 13.33 24.58
C LYS A 279 1.50 13.36 24.45
N LEU A 280 0.93 12.43 23.68
CA LEU A 280 -0.52 12.35 23.45
C LEU A 280 -1.28 12.07 24.75
N TYR A 281 -0.80 11.14 25.58
CA TYR A 281 -1.43 10.78 26.85
C TYR A 281 -1.44 11.94 27.84
N HIS A 282 -0.46 12.86 27.78
CA HIS A 282 -0.42 14.05 28.63
C HIS A 282 -1.05 15.30 27.99
N GLY A 283 -1.78 15.14 26.88
CA GLY A 283 -2.50 16.23 26.23
C GLY A 283 -1.62 17.16 25.39
N ASN A 284 -0.39 16.76 25.05
CA ASN A 284 0.46 17.52 24.13
C ASN A 284 0.21 17.05 22.69
N PHE A 285 -0.48 17.90 21.91
CA PHE A 285 -0.86 17.62 20.53
C PHE A 285 -0.14 18.50 19.50
N GLU A 286 0.92 19.21 19.90
CA GLU A 286 1.61 20.18 19.01
C GLU A 286 2.12 19.53 17.72
N ASP A 287 2.67 18.32 17.85
CA ASP A 287 3.24 17.49 16.79
C ASP A 287 2.18 16.78 15.92
N VAL A 288 0.88 16.97 16.21
CA VAL A 288 -0.22 16.43 15.39
C VAL A 288 -0.60 17.44 14.32
N SER A 289 -0.50 17.03 13.06
CA SER A 289 -0.87 17.86 11.89
C SER A 289 -2.39 17.96 11.69
N GLY A 290 -2.84 19.07 11.12
CA GLY A 290 -4.24 19.34 10.77
C GLY A 290 -4.98 20.30 11.71
N SER A 291 -6.19 20.67 11.30
CA SER A 291 -7.10 21.59 12.01
C SER A 291 -7.68 20.99 13.30
N ASN A 292 -8.01 19.69 13.28
CA ASN A 292 -8.51 18.94 14.44
C ASN A 292 -7.41 18.10 15.13
N LYS A 293 -6.43 18.79 15.71
CA LYS A 293 -5.28 18.13 16.37
C LYS A 293 -5.70 17.18 17.48
N GLN A 294 -6.68 17.57 18.30
CA GLN A 294 -7.13 16.77 19.44
C GLN A 294 -7.87 15.50 19.00
N GLY A 295 -8.84 15.58 18.09
CA GLY A 295 -9.55 14.38 17.63
C GLY A 295 -8.59 13.37 16.98
N ARG A 296 -7.63 13.85 16.18
CA ARG A 296 -6.59 13.00 15.58
C ARG A 296 -5.64 12.39 16.64
N ALA A 297 -5.27 13.17 17.65
CA ALA A 297 -4.47 12.72 18.78
C ALA A 297 -5.18 11.60 19.56
N GLU A 298 -6.47 11.77 19.84
CA GLU A 298 -7.28 10.78 20.56
C GLU A 298 -7.43 9.47 19.77
N CYS A 299 -7.65 9.53 18.45
CA CYS A 299 -7.64 8.32 17.61
C CYS A 299 -6.29 7.61 17.62
N LYS A 300 -5.17 8.34 17.52
CA LYS A 300 -3.82 7.75 17.61
C LYS A 300 -3.59 7.11 18.98
N LEU A 301 -3.99 7.79 20.06
CA LEU A 301 -3.88 7.28 21.42
C LEU A 301 -4.70 5.99 21.61
N ALA A 302 -5.93 5.97 21.12
CA ALA A 302 -6.82 4.82 21.16
C ALA A 302 -6.25 3.62 20.40
N ASN A 303 -5.62 3.85 19.24
CA ASN A 303 -4.96 2.80 18.47
C ASN A 303 -3.78 2.18 19.23
N TYR A 304 -2.97 2.97 19.93
CA TYR A 304 -1.92 2.43 20.81
C TYR A 304 -2.52 1.56 21.92
N ILE A 305 -3.61 2.03 22.56
CA ILE A 305 -4.30 1.25 23.60
C ILE A 305 -4.86 -0.06 23.01
N GLY A 306 -5.50 0.00 21.84
CA GLY A 306 -6.02 -1.16 21.11
C GLY A 306 -4.92 -2.18 20.82
N PHE A 307 -3.78 -1.74 20.29
CA PHE A 307 -2.60 -2.56 20.08
C PHE A 307 -2.15 -3.28 21.36
N PHE A 308 -2.02 -2.56 22.48
CA PHE A 308 -1.54 -3.14 23.75
C PHE A 308 -2.54 -4.07 24.43
N PHE A 309 -3.85 -3.87 24.21
CA PHE A 309 -4.92 -4.61 24.87
C PHE A 309 -5.76 -5.45 23.90
N GLY A 310 -5.17 -5.89 22.78
CA GLY A 310 -5.77 -6.92 21.93
C GLY A 310 -7.05 -6.47 21.24
N ASN A 311 -7.14 -5.22 20.80
CA ASN A 311 -8.34 -4.61 20.23
C ASN A 311 -9.58 -4.68 21.15
N ASN A 312 -9.38 -4.88 22.46
CA ASN A 312 -10.48 -4.99 23.39
C ASN A 312 -11.10 -3.61 23.66
N GLU A 313 -12.31 -3.40 23.12
CA GLU A 313 -13.07 -2.15 23.23
C GLU A 313 -13.17 -1.64 24.68
N LYS A 314 -13.38 -2.52 25.66
CA LYS A 314 -13.55 -2.10 27.07
C LYS A 314 -12.28 -1.48 27.64
N PHE A 315 -11.11 -1.96 27.24
CA PHE A 315 -9.83 -1.35 27.65
C PHE A 315 -9.59 -0.02 26.93
N VAL A 316 -9.88 0.07 25.63
CA VAL A 316 -9.82 1.36 24.90
C VAL A 316 -10.68 2.40 25.61
N ARG A 317 -11.95 2.08 25.86
CA ARG A 317 -12.88 2.96 26.56
C ARG A 317 -12.40 3.34 27.96
N LEU A 318 -11.92 2.37 28.75
CA LEU A 318 -11.37 2.62 30.09
C LEU A 318 -10.21 3.61 30.07
N PHE A 319 -9.26 3.47 29.14
CA PHE A 319 -8.10 4.36 29.12
C PHE A 319 -8.40 5.73 28.54
N MET A 320 -9.33 5.83 27.59
CA MET A 320 -9.80 7.12 27.08
C MET A 320 -10.57 7.91 28.13
N ASP A 321 -11.40 7.24 28.93
CA ASP A 321 -12.12 7.81 30.10
C ASP A 321 -11.16 8.21 31.25
N LEU A 322 -9.95 7.65 31.27
CA LEU A 322 -8.90 7.97 32.25
C LEU A 322 -7.82 8.92 31.70
N ALA A 323 -8.04 9.51 30.53
CA ALA A 323 -7.11 10.49 29.96
C ALA A 323 -7.03 11.74 30.88
N PRO A 324 -5.83 12.29 31.15
CA PRO A 324 -5.65 13.41 32.06
C PRO A 324 -6.00 14.79 31.46
N PHE A 325 -6.83 14.83 30.42
CA PHE A 325 -7.25 16.04 29.71
C PHE A 325 -8.73 15.97 29.34
N GLU A 326 -9.37 17.11 29.08
CA GLU A 326 -10.77 17.16 28.61
C GLU A 326 -10.86 16.54 27.21
N SER A 327 -11.46 15.35 27.08
CA SER A 327 -11.44 14.58 25.83
C SER A 327 -12.65 14.84 24.94
N TYR A 328 -12.42 14.81 23.63
CA TYR A 328 -13.49 14.77 22.62
C TYR A 328 -14.26 13.45 22.71
N TYR A 329 -13.60 12.37 23.11
CA TYR A 329 -14.18 11.06 23.38
C TYR A 329 -15.35 11.12 24.38
N GLU A 330 -15.20 11.87 25.48
CA GLU A 330 -16.28 12.07 26.46
C GLU A 330 -17.39 12.96 25.91
N LYS A 331 -17.00 14.03 25.19
CA LYS A 331 -17.90 15.12 24.80
C LYS A 331 -18.73 14.87 23.54
N TYR A 332 -18.19 14.16 22.55
CA TYR A 332 -18.78 14.00 21.23
C TYR A 332 -19.00 12.52 20.90
N GLU A 333 -20.26 12.12 20.75
CA GLU A 333 -20.64 10.71 20.54
C GLU A 333 -20.13 10.16 19.20
N ASP A 334 -20.18 10.96 18.14
CA ASP A 334 -19.70 10.55 16.81
C ASP A 334 -18.20 10.30 16.80
N HIS A 335 -17.43 11.19 17.45
CA HIS A 335 -16.00 11.01 17.62
C HIS A 335 -15.70 9.73 18.41
N ARG A 336 -16.42 9.48 19.50
CA ARG A 336 -16.30 8.26 20.30
C ARG A 336 -16.56 7.01 19.47
N LYS A 337 -17.63 7.00 18.67
CA LYS A 337 -17.96 5.86 17.80
C LYS A 337 -16.83 5.59 16.81
N PHE A 338 -16.40 6.62 16.08
CA PHE A 338 -15.33 6.52 15.09
C PHE A 338 -14.00 6.06 15.71
N LEU A 339 -13.62 6.64 16.85
CA LEU A 339 -12.41 6.28 17.58
C LEU A 339 -12.42 4.80 17.98
N LEU A 340 -13.54 4.30 18.49
CA LEU A 340 -13.67 2.89 18.89
C LEU A 340 -13.59 1.96 17.68
N GLU A 341 -14.28 2.28 16.58
CA GLU A 341 -14.23 1.49 15.34
C GLU A 341 -12.79 1.34 14.81
N ASN A 342 -12.01 2.43 14.81
CA ASN A 342 -10.59 2.39 14.43
C ASN A 342 -9.73 1.59 15.41
N ALA A 343 -9.86 1.85 16.72
CA ALA A 343 -9.02 1.22 17.73
C ALA A 343 -9.28 -0.28 17.90
N THR A 344 -10.48 -0.78 17.56
CA THR A 344 -10.82 -2.21 17.62
C THR A 344 -10.60 -2.95 16.30
N SER A 345 -10.17 -2.24 15.24
CA SER A 345 -9.90 -2.81 13.92
C SER A 345 -8.41 -2.80 13.54
N VAL A 346 -7.53 -2.50 14.49
CA VAL A 346 -6.08 -2.48 14.26
C VAL A 346 -5.57 -3.87 13.87
N ASP A 347 -4.80 -3.92 12.77
CA ASP A 347 -4.26 -5.14 12.17
C ASP A 347 -3.32 -5.94 13.08
N TRP A 348 -2.74 -5.28 14.09
CA TRP A 348 -1.71 -5.85 14.96
C TRP A 348 -2.09 -5.69 16.42
N VAL A 349 -1.84 -6.74 17.19
CA VAL A 349 -1.92 -6.69 18.64
C VAL A 349 -0.61 -7.15 19.27
N TYR A 350 -0.27 -6.52 20.39
CA TYR A 350 0.90 -6.89 21.17
C TYR A 350 0.64 -8.15 21.99
N CYS A 351 1.59 -9.08 21.97
CA CYS A 351 1.62 -10.25 22.85
C CYS A 351 3.07 -10.62 23.16
N GLU A 352 3.46 -10.59 24.43
CA GLU A 352 4.82 -10.92 24.83
C GLU A 352 5.18 -12.39 24.54
N GLY A 353 6.39 -12.60 24.02
CA GLY A 353 6.86 -13.94 23.66
C GLY A 353 6.27 -14.52 22.38
N VAL A 354 5.55 -13.70 21.59
CA VAL A 354 5.18 -14.00 20.20
C VAL A 354 6.09 -13.19 19.28
N SER A 355 7.00 -13.88 18.58
CA SER A 355 7.82 -13.30 17.51
C SER A 355 7.05 -13.23 16.20
N PHE A 356 7.39 -12.27 15.34
CA PHE A 356 6.76 -12.14 14.02
C PHE A 356 7.05 -13.35 13.14
N PHE A 357 8.25 -13.94 13.22
CA PHE A 357 8.59 -15.17 12.49
C PHE A 357 7.64 -16.33 12.78
N LYS A 358 7.48 -16.68 14.07
CA LYS A 358 6.57 -17.77 14.47
C LYS A 358 5.12 -17.46 14.07
N LYS A 359 4.71 -16.21 14.18
CA LYS A 359 3.37 -15.77 13.79
C LYS A 359 3.15 -15.94 12.27
N TYR A 360 4.16 -15.62 11.47
CA TYR A 360 4.16 -15.84 10.02
C TYR A 360 3.99 -17.33 9.69
N ASP A 361 4.76 -18.22 10.32
CA ASP A 361 4.71 -19.65 10.04
C ASP A 361 3.33 -20.26 10.32
N VAL A 362 2.73 -19.92 11.45
CA VAL A 362 1.37 -20.36 11.82
C VAL A 362 0.32 -19.76 10.88
N ALA A 363 0.41 -18.46 10.58
CA ALA A 363 -0.53 -17.79 9.68
C ALA A 363 -0.44 -18.35 8.25
N PHE A 364 0.77 -18.67 7.78
CA PHE A 364 1.02 -19.26 6.46
C PHE A 364 0.35 -20.63 6.33
N GLY A 365 0.41 -21.47 7.37
CA GLY A 365 -0.29 -22.75 7.38
C GLY A 365 -1.80 -22.63 7.25
N ILE A 366 -2.40 -21.67 7.98
CA ILE A 366 -3.85 -21.39 7.90
C ILE A 366 -4.22 -20.86 6.51
N TRP A 367 -3.43 -19.94 5.97
CA TRP A 367 -3.65 -19.37 4.64
C TRP A 367 -3.64 -20.43 3.53
N ILE A 368 -2.74 -21.41 3.58
CA ILE A 368 -2.69 -22.48 2.56
C ILE A 368 -3.92 -23.39 2.60
N LYS A 369 -4.47 -23.64 3.80
CA LYS A 369 -5.54 -24.61 3.98
C LYS A 369 -6.94 -23.97 3.99
N GLU A 370 -7.04 -22.66 4.24
CA GLU A 370 -8.25 -21.86 4.44
C GLU A 370 -9.13 -22.32 5.62
N GLU A 371 -9.20 -23.62 5.88
CA GLU A 371 -9.83 -24.24 7.04
C GLU A 371 -8.97 -25.41 7.54
N MET A 372 -8.68 -25.45 8.85
CA MET A 372 -7.93 -26.56 9.46
C MET A 372 -8.20 -26.69 10.95
N THR A 373 -7.87 -27.83 11.54
CA THR A 373 -7.92 -28.02 13.00
C THR A 373 -6.63 -27.54 13.66
N THR A 374 -6.69 -27.26 14.97
CA THR A 374 -5.48 -26.91 15.72
C THR A 374 -4.41 -28.01 15.69
N ASN A 375 -4.79 -29.29 15.70
CA ASN A 375 -3.83 -30.39 15.64
C ASN A 375 -3.13 -30.47 14.29
N GLU A 376 -3.86 -30.31 13.18
CA GLU A 376 -3.26 -30.26 11.84
C GLU A 376 -2.28 -29.08 11.73
N LEU A 377 -2.60 -27.94 12.35
CA LEU A 377 -1.72 -26.78 12.35
C LEU A 377 -0.45 -26.99 13.18
N ILE A 378 -0.55 -27.71 14.30
CA ILE A 378 0.61 -28.11 15.10
C ILE A 378 1.52 -29.08 14.33
N GLU A 379 0.94 -29.99 13.53
CA GLU A 379 1.70 -30.90 12.68
C GLU A 379 2.34 -30.19 11.48
N TYR A 380 1.68 -29.14 10.98
CA TYR A 380 2.15 -28.36 9.84
C TYR A 380 3.23 -27.34 10.20
N ALA A 381 3.02 -26.56 11.27
CA ALA A 381 3.90 -25.45 11.61
C ALA A 381 5.23 -25.95 12.19
N SER A 382 6.31 -25.26 11.86
CA SER A 382 7.67 -25.54 12.34
C SER A 382 7.93 -24.96 13.74
N VAL A 383 6.88 -24.61 14.48
CA VAL A 383 6.96 -24.00 15.81
C VAL A 383 6.40 -24.92 16.89
N GLU A 384 6.85 -24.72 18.12
CA GLU A 384 6.37 -25.50 19.27
C GLU A 384 4.85 -25.41 19.44
N LYS A 385 4.21 -26.50 19.86
CA LYS A 385 2.76 -26.60 20.11
C LYS A 385 2.21 -25.42 20.93
N ASP A 386 2.91 -25.04 22.01
CA ASP A 386 2.49 -23.92 22.86
C ASP A 386 2.56 -22.57 22.13
N SER A 387 3.48 -22.41 21.18
CA SER A 387 3.56 -21.22 20.32
C SER A 387 2.34 -21.14 19.40
N VAL A 388 1.91 -22.26 18.81
CA VAL A 388 0.69 -22.31 17.96
C VAL A 388 -0.53 -21.81 18.74
N TYR A 389 -0.78 -22.32 19.94
CA TYR A 389 -1.93 -21.87 20.75
C TYR A 389 -1.88 -20.38 21.10
N ARG A 390 -0.69 -19.85 21.42
CA ARG A 390 -0.53 -18.42 21.73
C ARG A 390 -0.79 -17.56 20.50
N ILE A 391 -0.24 -17.95 19.34
CA ILE A 391 -0.43 -17.23 18.09
C ILE A 391 -1.89 -17.28 17.64
N LEU A 392 -2.58 -18.41 17.81
CA LEU A 392 -4.01 -18.49 17.50
C LEU A 392 -4.86 -17.52 18.34
N LYS A 393 -4.46 -17.20 19.58
CA LYS A 393 -5.15 -16.15 20.37
C LYS A 393 -4.88 -14.75 19.81
N VAL A 394 -3.66 -14.49 19.34
CA VAL A 394 -3.27 -13.22 18.71
C VAL A 394 -4.04 -13.03 17.40
N LEU A 395 -4.05 -14.04 16.53
CA LEU A 395 -4.75 -13.99 15.24
C LEU A 395 -6.27 -13.83 15.41
N GLU A 396 -6.86 -14.44 16.45
CA GLU A 396 -8.27 -14.27 16.78
C GLU A 396 -8.56 -12.84 17.26
N ALA A 397 -7.72 -12.27 18.14
CA ALA A 397 -7.86 -10.88 18.60
C ALA A 397 -7.65 -9.84 17.47
N GLU A 398 -6.88 -10.17 16.45
CA GLU A 398 -6.71 -9.37 15.23
C GLU A 398 -7.86 -9.58 14.22
N ASN A 399 -8.84 -10.42 14.52
CA ASN A 399 -9.92 -10.82 13.61
C ASN A 399 -9.40 -11.44 12.30
N MET A 400 -8.24 -12.09 12.34
CA MET A 400 -7.63 -12.76 11.18
C MET A 400 -8.22 -14.15 10.96
N ILE A 401 -8.68 -14.78 12.04
CA ILE A 401 -9.29 -16.11 12.04
C ILE A 401 -10.55 -16.13 12.90
N GLU A 402 -11.40 -17.10 12.62
CA GLU A 402 -12.51 -17.48 13.48
C GLU A 402 -12.30 -18.92 13.98
N LYS A 403 -12.70 -19.20 15.22
CA LYS A 403 -12.70 -20.56 15.78
C LYS A 403 -14.13 -21.07 15.89
N ASP A 404 -14.43 -22.15 15.17
CA ASP A 404 -15.67 -22.91 15.32
C ASP A 404 -15.35 -24.28 15.95
N GLY A 405 -15.49 -24.36 17.27
CA GLY A 405 -15.08 -25.51 18.06
C GLY A 405 -13.57 -25.78 17.96
N ASN A 406 -13.19 -26.86 17.27
CA ASN A 406 -11.78 -27.23 17.04
C ASN A 406 -11.25 -26.78 15.67
N LYS A 407 -12.10 -26.20 14.83
CA LYS A 407 -11.75 -25.69 13.50
C LYS A 407 -11.28 -24.25 13.59
N ILE A 408 -10.31 -23.93 12.77
CA ILE A 408 -9.75 -22.61 12.53
C ILE A 408 -10.12 -22.27 11.10
N ILE A 409 -10.88 -21.18 10.93
CA ILE A 409 -11.35 -20.68 9.65
C ILE A 409 -10.58 -19.40 9.36
N ASN A 410 -9.95 -19.35 8.20
CA ASN A 410 -9.32 -18.13 7.71
C ASN A 410 -10.39 -17.08 7.39
N GLN A 411 -10.31 -15.92 8.05
CA GLN A 411 -11.21 -14.80 7.77
C GLN A 411 -10.50 -13.73 6.94
N ARG A 412 -9.29 -13.36 7.37
CA ARG A 412 -8.53 -12.22 6.82
C ARG A 412 -7.03 -12.45 6.76
N ILE A 413 -6.54 -13.67 7.06
CA ILE A 413 -5.16 -14.03 6.73
C ILE A 413 -5.05 -14.11 5.23
N THR A 414 -4.31 -13.17 4.71
CA THR A 414 -4.25 -12.88 3.30
C THR A 414 -2.72 -12.78 3.02
N GLU A 415 -2.20 -13.30 1.91
CA GLU A 415 -0.81 -13.12 1.44
C GLU A 415 -0.08 -11.77 1.74
N GLY A 416 -0.61 -10.58 1.50
CA GLY A 416 -0.07 -9.30 1.99
C GLY A 416 -0.26 -9.02 3.48
N TYR A 417 -1.13 -9.69 4.24
CA TYR A 417 -0.98 -9.77 5.70
C TYR A 417 0.30 -10.54 6.05
N LEU A 418 0.55 -11.66 5.37
CA LEU A 418 1.80 -12.44 5.50
C LEU A 418 3.02 -11.63 5.02
N GLU A 419 2.88 -10.82 3.98
CA GLU A 419 3.93 -9.95 3.47
C GLU A 419 4.25 -8.82 4.44
N ARG A 420 3.23 -8.23 5.08
CA ARG A 420 3.45 -7.27 6.17
C ARG A 420 4.21 -7.94 7.33
N LEU A 421 3.83 -9.16 7.73
CA LEU A 421 4.57 -9.93 8.72
C LEU A 421 6.04 -10.14 8.29
N TYR A 422 6.26 -10.54 7.04
CA TYR A 422 7.60 -10.78 6.50
C TYR A 422 8.46 -9.52 6.48
N ASN A 423 7.93 -8.39 6.02
CA ASN A 423 8.64 -7.10 6.04
C ASN A 423 9.02 -6.68 7.48
N VAL A 424 8.17 -6.96 8.46
CA VAL A 424 8.46 -6.70 9.87
C VAL A 424 9.55 -7.65 10.39
N ILE A 425 9.54 -8.93 10.00
CA ILE A 425 10.62 -9.88 10.32
C ILE A 425 11.95 -9.36 9.77
N GLU A 426 12.02 -8.97 8.50
CA GLU A 426 13.25 -8.43 7.90
C GLU A 426 13.74 -7.16 8.60
N LYS A 427 12.81 -6.25 8.96
CA LYS A 427 13.16 -4.99 9.63
C LYS A 427 13.67 -5.19 11.06
N TYR A 428 13.12 -6.13 11.83
CA TYR A 428 13.33 -6.18 13.29
C TYR A 428 13.91 -7.50 13.82
N GLU A 429 13.78 -8.61 13.10
CA GLU A 429 14.25 -9.94 13.52
C GLU A 429 15.47 -10.43 12.71
N GLY A 430 15.85 -9.71 11.64
CA GLY A 430 17.03 -9.97 10.80
C GLY A 430 16.77 -10.89 9.60
N GLU A 431 17.75 -11.01 8.68
CA GLU A 431 17.70 -11.93 7.54
C GLU A 431 17.70 -13.39 8.03
N ILE A 432 16.81 -14.21 7.46
CA ILE A 432 16.70 -15.66 7.66
C ILE A 432 17.76 -16.39 6.83
#